data_AF-A0A2V5TPE2-F1
#
_entry.id   AF-A0A2V5TPE2-F1
#
_cell.length_a   1.000
_cell.length_b   1.000
_cell.length_c   1.000
_cell.angle_alpha   90.00
_cell.angle_beta   90.00
_cell.angle_gamma   90.00
#
_symmetry.space_group_name_H-M   'P 1'
#
loop_
_entity.id
_entity.type
_entity.pdbx_description
1 polymer ?
#
loop_
_entity_poly.entity_id
_entity_poly.type
_entity_poly.pdbx_seq_one_letter_code
_entity_poly.pdbx_strand_id
1 'polypeptide(L)'
;MCGIAGMIDLTGQRRVPEGSIQRMARALLHRGPDEEGFLVRPGLALAARRLSIVGLADGQQPIFNEDRSVSVVFNGELFDYVERREELRARGHQFITHCDTEVIPHLWEDYGEKMWERLRGQFAIALWDERRRQLQLGRDRFGIAPLFWTRQNDWLLFASEIKGLLASGMVPVRPDRRGIDHVFTFSAVPGPRTCFEGVQLLTPGHFLSISPANGNGASAAVHERAFWEMDFPDQGAEERGENPNRLVDDFETLLLQAVEERLRADVPVGSYLSGGVDSSMILALACKLKGPAINTYTVRVHEPELDE
;
A
#
# COMPACT_ATOMS: atom_id res chain seq x y z
N MET A 1 7.47 -7.73 -0.90
CA MET A 1 6.26 -6.88 -0.95
C MET A 1 5.20 -7.57 -1.76
N CYS A 2 3.97 -7.68 -1.28
CA CYS A 2 2.85 -8.29 -2.02
C CYS A 2 2.50 -7.52 -3.31
N GLY A 3 1.62 -8.11 -4.13
CA GLY A 3 0.98 -7.45 -5.26
C GLY A 3 -0.53 -7.54 -5.15
N ILE A 4 -1.23 -6.42 -5.29
CA ILE A 4 -2.70 -6.39 -5.33
C ILE A 4 -3.18 -5.96 -6.70
N ALA A 5 -4.36 -6.45 -7.09
CA ALA A 5 -5.01 -6.12 -8.35
C ALA A 5 -6.52 -6.25 -8.23
N GLY A 6 -7.27 -5.53 -9.05
CA GLY A 6 -8.71 -5.68 -9.09
C GLY A 6 -9.42 -4.78 -10.07
N MET A 7 -10.74 -4.95 -10.13
CA MET A 7 -11.62 -4.16 -10.97
C MET A 7 -13.04 -4.09 -10.40
N ILE A 8 -13.70 -2.96 -10.66
CA ILE A 8 -15.10 -2.72 -10.30
C ILE A 8 -15.88 -2.20 -11.51
N ASP A 9 -17.08 -2.73 -11.70
CA ASP A 9 -18.05 -2.27 -12.68
C ASP A 9 -18.78 -1.04 -12.15
N LEU A 10 -18.51 0.12 -12.74
CA LEU A 10 -19.12 1.39 -12.38
C LEU A 10 -20.61 1.45 -12.77
N THR A 11 -21.08 0.59 -13.66
CA THR A 11 -22.50 0.59 -14.09
C THR A 11 -23.38 -0.37 -13.30
N GLY A 12 -22.80 -1.20 -12.43
CA GLY A 12 -23.57 -2.10 -11.58
C GLY A 12 -22.84 -3.40 -11.28
N GLN A 13 -23.37 -4.51 -11.77
CA GLN A 13 -23.01 -5.85 -11.34
C GLN A 13 -22.72 -6.80 -12.51
N ARG A 14 -22.24 -6.29 -13.66
CA ARG A 14 -21.91 -7.17 -14.79
C ARG A 14 -20.84 -8.18 -14.38
N ARG A 15 -20.89 -9.36 -15.01
CA ARG A 15 -19.90 -10.40 -14.77
C ARG A 15 -18.51 -9.87 -15.11
N VAL A 16 -17.57 -10.08 -14.19
CA VAL A 16 -16.15 -9.79 -14.41
C VAL A 16 -15.68 -10.57 -15.65
N PRO A 17 -14.97 -9.92 -16.61
CA PRO A 17 -14.47 -10.60 -17.79
C PRO A 17 -13.66 -11.85 -17.45
N GLU A 18 -13.91 -12.94 -18.16
CA GLU A 18 -13.33 -14.23 -17.80
C GLU A 18 -11.81 -14.24 -17.88
N GLY A 19 -11.18 -14.77 -16.83
CA GLY A 19 -9.72 -14.87 -16.71
C GLY A 19 -8.98 -13.55 -16.51
N SER A 20 -9.66 -12.39 -16.53
CA SER A 20 -8.99 -11.09 -16.46
C SER A 20 -8.23 -10.92 -15.15
N ILE A 21 -8.90 -11.16 -14.02
CA ILE A 21 -8.30 -11.02 -12.69
C ILE A 21 -7.12 -12.00 -12.46
N GLN A 22 -7.22 -13.22 -12.98
CA GLN A 22 -6.14 -14.21 -12.91
C GLN A 22 -4.91 -13.77 -13.72
N ARG A 23 -5.12 -13.19 -14.91
CA ARG A 23 -4.01 -12.62 -15.70
C ARG A 23 -3.35 -11.43 -14.98
N MET A 24 -4.16 -10.55 -14.37
CA MET A 24 -3.64 -9.43 -13.57
C MET A 24 -2.79 -9.93 -12.39
N ALA A 25 -3.29 -10.91 -11.63
CA ALA A 25 -2.56 -11.50 -10.51
C ALA A 25 -1.27 -12.20 -10.97
N ARG A 26 -1.32 -12.99 -12.06
CA ARG A 26 -0.14 -13.67 -12.61
C ARG A 26 0.96 -12.69 -13.02
N ALA A 27 0.61 -11.53 -13.56
CA ALA A 27 1.57 -10.48 -13.90
C ALA A 27 2.29 -9.89 -12.67
N LEU A 28 1.78 -10.13 -11.46
CA LEU A 28 2.35 -9.68 -10.18
C LEU A 28 3.02 -10.80 -9.38
N LEU A 29 3.20 -11.98 -9.96
CA LEU A 29 3.78 -13.17 -9.30
C LEU A 29 5.14 -12.87 -8.63
N HIS A 30 5.99 -12.08 -9.28
CA HIS A 30 7.33 -11.74 -8.77
C HIS A 30 7.31 -10.93 -7.47
N ARG A 31 6.19 -10.26 -7.16
CA ARG A 31 6.01 -9.54 -5.90
C ARG A 31 5.69 -10.49 -4.76
N GLY A 32 4.73 -11.38 -5.02
CA GLY A 32 4.22 -12.34 -4.04
C GLY A 32 4.21 -13.76 -4.59
N PRO A 33 5.34 -14.47 -4.51
CA PRO A 33 5.48 -15.81 -5.07
C PRO A 33 4.79 -16.90 -4.24
N ASP A 34 4.57 -16.67 -2.94
CA ASP A 34 4.19 -17.72 -1.99
C ASP A 34 2.74 -18.16 -2.18
N GLU A 35 1.82 -17.20 -2.30
CA GLU A 35 0.38 -17.49 -2.34
C GLU A 35 -0.37 -16.56 -3.30
N GLU A 36 -1.56 -17.00 -3.71
CA GLU A 36 -2.56 -16.16 -4.36
C GLU A 36 -3.95 -16.34 -3.75
N GLY A 37 -4.74 -15.29 -3.83
CA GLY A 37 -6.15 -15.36 -3.46
C GLY A 37 -6.99 -14.37 -4.25
N PHE A 38 -8.27 -14.69 -4.36
CA PHE A 38 -9.23 -14.00 -5.21
C PHE A 38 -10.56 -13.83 -4.49
N LEU A 39 -11.17 -12.65 -4.64
CA LEU A 39 -12.58 -12.43 -4.37
C LEU A 39 -13.24 -12.02 -5.68
N VAL A 40 -14.14 -12.86 -6.19
CA VAL A 40 -14.93 -12.56 -7.40
C VAL A 40 -16.40 -12.53 -7.04
N ARG A 41 -17.06 -11.44 -7.45
CA ARG A 41 -18.49 -11.18 -7.28
C ARG A 41 -19.02 -10.52 -8.56
N PRO A 42 -20.36 -10.48 -8.77
CA PRO A 42 -20.95 -9.64 -9.80
C PRO A 42 -20.49 -8.18 -9.66
N GLY A 43 -19.84 -7.65 -10.70
CA GLY A 43 -19.31 -6.29 -10.75
C GLY A 43 -18.02 -6.02 -9.97
N LEU A 44 -17.40 -7.02 -9.33
CA LEU A 44 -16.18 -6.82 -8.54
C LEU A 44 -15.25 -8.02 -8.63
N ALA A 45 -13.96 -7.76 -8.85
CA ALA A 45 -12.91 -8.72 -8.57
C ALA A 45 -11.73 -8.07 -7.83
N LEU A 46 -11.24 -8.75 -6.80
CA LEU A 46 -10.01 -8.43 -6.09
C LEU A 46 -9.07 -9.63 -6.15
N ALA A 47 -7.77 -9.37 -6.19
CA ALA A 47 -6.72 -10.37 -6.13
C ALA A 47 -5.53 -9.89 -5.31
N ALA A 48 -4.90 -10.84 -4.63
CA ALA A 48 -3.64 -10.66 -3.94
C ALA A 48 -2.64 -11.74 -4.38
N ARG A 49 -1.39 -11.33 -4.57
CA ARG A 49 -0.19 -12.16 -4.65
C ARG A 49 0.62 -11.87 -3.40
N ARG A 50 0.86 -12.87 -2.57
CA ARG A 50 1.42 -12.66 -1.23
C ARG A 50 2.89 -13.05 -1.16
N LEU A 51 3.68 -12.18 -0.54
CA LEU A 51 4.97 -12.53 0.04
C LEU A 51 4.75 -12.57 1.56
N SER A 52 4.95 -13.72 2.17
CA SER A 52 4.56 -13.98 3.56
C SER A 52 5.67 -13.49 4.49
N ILE A 53 5.44 -12.34 5.14
CA ILE A 53 6.38 -11.73 6.11
C ILE A 53 5.84 -11.79 7.54
N VAL A 54 4.55 -11.48 7.70
CA VAL A 54 3.79 -11.60 8.96
C VAL A 54 2.54 -12.43 8.69
N GLY A 55 2.17 -13.34 9.59
CA GLY A 55 0.99 -14.17 9.41
C GLY A 55 1.25 -15.37 8.52
N LEU A 56 2.41 -16.04 8.61
CA LEU A 56 2.85 -17.02 7.60
C LEU A 56 1.80 -18.09 7.28
N ALA A 57 1.07 -18.58 8.30
CA ALA A 57 0.09 -19.64 8.16
C ALA A 57 -1.35 -19.16 7.95
N ASP A 58 -1.70 -17.93 8.35
CA ASP A 58 -3.08 -17.44 8.49
C ASP A 58 -3.34 -16.08 7.82
N GLY A 59 -2.33 -15.46 7.23
CA GLY A 59 -2.42 -14.14 6.59
C GLY A 59 -2.87 -14.18 5.13
N GLN A 60 -3.51 -15.26 4.67
CA GLN A 60 -3.99 -15.37 3.29
C GLN A 60 -5.01 -14.27 2.99
N GLN A 61 -4.80 -13.58 1.86
CA GLN A 61 -5.68 -12.51 1.41
C GLN A 61 -6.55 -12.97 0.23
N PRO A 62 -7.79 -12.47 0.05
CA PRO A 62 -8.41 -11.38 0.82
C PRO A 62 -8.76 -11.74 2.26
N ILE A 63 -8.53 -10.80 3.19
CA ILE A 63 -8.97 -10.92 4.59
C ILE A 63 -10.33 -10.25 4.77
N PHE A 64 -11.12 -10.74 5.72
CA PHE A 64 -12.49 -10.32 5.97
C PHE A 64 -12.68 -9.91 7.44
N ASN A 65 -13.68 -9.07 7.71
CA ASN A 65 -14.24 -8.96 9.07
C ASN A 65 -15.05 -10.22 9.44
N GLU A 66 -15.61 -10.26 10.64
CA GLU A 66 -16.29 -11.41 11.26
C GLU A 66 -17.48 -11.90 10.44
N ASP A 67 -18.31 -10.97 9.94
CA ASP A 67 -19.50 -11.28 9.14
C ASP A 67 -19.21 -11.33 7.63
N ARG A 68 -17.95 -11.10 7.26
CA ARG A 68 -17.45 -11.08 5.88
C ARG A 68 -18.11 -10.04 4.96
N SER A 69 -18.73 -9.01 5.52
CA SER A 69 -19.29 -7.88 4.76
C SER A 69 -18.24 -6.86 4.34
N VAL A 70 -17.08 -6.85 5.00
CA VAL A 70 -15.91 -6.05 4.62
C VAL A 70 -14.78 -6.99 4.23
N SER A 71 -14.11 -6.70 3.12
CA SER A 71 -12.99 -7.50 2.62
C SER A 71 -11.84 -6.63 2.15
N VAL A 72 -10.60 -7.08 2.33
CA VAL A 72 -9.40 -6.31 1.99
C VAL A 72 -8.37 -7.16 1.25
N VAL A 73 -7.73 -6.55 0.25
CA VAL A 73 -6.40 -6.96 -0.24
C VAL A 73 -5.42 -5.82 0.02
N PHE A 74 -4.20 -6.18 0.41
CA PHE A 74 -3.21 -5.29 1.00
C PHE A 74 -1.80 -5.63 0.53
N ASN A 75 -1.08 -4.62 0.06
CA ASN A 75 0.36 -4.67 -0.13
C ASN A 75 1.02 -3.64 0.78
N GLY A 76 1.67 -4.08 1.85
CA GLY A 76 2.25 -3.19 2.83
C GLY A 76 2.61 -3.88 4.12
N GLU A 77 2.88 -3.05 5.13
CA GLU A 77 3.04 -3.43 6.53
C GLU A 77 2.44 -2.30 7.39
N LEU A 78 1.57 -2.65 8.34
CA LEU A 78 1.12 -1.74 9.38
C LEU A 78 1.98 -1.92 10.62
N PHE A 79 2.69 -0.86 11.02
CA PHE A 79 3.73 -0.91 12.05
C PHE A 79 3.15 -1.02 13.47
N ASP A 80 2.00 -0.38 13.71
CA ASP A 80 1.31 -0.35 15.01
C ASP A 80 0.21 -1.43 15.13
N TYR A 81 0.24 -2.48 14.31
CA TYR A 81 -0.85 -3.46 14.23
C TYR A 81 -1.08 -4.25 15.53
N VAL A 82 -0.02 -4.48 16.33
CA VAL A 82 -0.11 -5.18 17.61
C VAL A 82 -0.95 -4.37 18.59
N GLU A 83 -0.61 -3.09 18.72
CA GLU A 83 -1.31 -2.14 19.57
C GLU A 83 -2.75 -1.92 19.10
N ARG A 84 -2.95 -1.75 17.78
CA ARG A 84 -4.29 -1.59 17.18
C ARG A 84 -5.18 -2.80 17.38
N ARG A 85 -4.62 -4.01 17.28
CA ARG A 85 -5.36 -5.25 17.53
C ARG A 85 -5.92 -5.28 18.94
N GLU A 86 -5.11 -4.94 19.95
CA GLU A 86 -5.57 -4.93 21.33
C GLU A 86 -6.65 -3.86 21.57
N GLU A 87 -6.50 -2.67 20.99
CA GLU A 87 -7.54 -1.62 21.02
C GLU A 87 -8.87 -2.05 20.37
N LEU A 88 -8.80 -2.81 19.28
CA LEU A 88 -9.98 -3.31 18.55
C LEU A 88 -10.64 -4.48 19.28
N ARG A 89 -9.85 -5.41 19.83
CA ARG A 89 -10.36 -6.49 20.69
C ARG A 89 -11.09 -5.96 21.92
N ALA A 90 -10.55 -4.93 22.56
CA ALA A 90 -11.19 -4.26 23.68
C ALA A 90 -12.55 -3.63 23.31
N ARG A 91 -12.79 -3.36 22.02
CA ARG A 91 -14.05 -2.86 21.47
C ARG A 91 -15.00 -3.96 20.97
N GLY A 92 -14.59 -5.23 21.06
CA GLY A 92 -15.42 -6.39 20.73
C GLY A 92 -15.13 -7.05 19.39
N HIS A 93 -14.15 -6.55 18.62
CA HIS A 93 -13.73 -7.17 17.36
C HIS A 93 -13.05 -8.53 17.61
N GLN A 94 -13.37 -9.51 16.78
CA GLN A 94 -12.83 -10.88 16.84
C GLN A 94 -11.86 -11.11 15.68
N PHE A 95 -10.59 -11.27 16.03
CA PHE A 95 -9.53 -11.58 15.06
C PHE A 95 -9.39 -13.09 14.89
N ILE A 96 -9.30 -13.55 13.65
CA ILE A 96 -9.03 -14.94 13.29
C ILE A 96 -7.59 -15.17 12.81
N THR A 97 -6.85 -14.10 12.51
CA THR A 97 -5.44 -14.13 12.09
C THR A 97 -4.57 -13.30 13.03
N HIS A 98 -3.26 -13.55 13.00
CA HIS A 98 -2.28 -12.65 13.59
C HIS A 98 -1.64 -11.69 12.57
N CYS A 99 -2.06 -11.71 11.31
CA CYS A 99 -1.59 -10.81 10.27
C CYS A 99 -2.01 -9.36 10.54
N ASP A 100 -1.13 -8.42 10.23
CA ASP A 100 -1.39 -6.97 10.34
C ASP A 100 -2.56 -6.51 9.47
N THR A 101 -2.74 -7.18 8.32
CA THR A 101 -3.78 -6.91 7.33
C THR A 101 -5.21 -6.95 7.92
N GLU A 102 -5.47 -7.80 8.92
CA GLU A 102 -6.81 -7.94 9.52
C GLU A 102 -7.25 -6.73 10.34
N VAL A 103 -6.31 -5.88 10.78
CA VAL A 103 -6.66 -4.63 11.46
C VAL A 103 -7.50 -3.71 10.55
N ILE A 104 -7.30 -3.79 9.22
CA ILE A 104 -7.92 -2.88 8.24
C ILE A 104 -9.46 -3.00 8.20
N PRO A 105 -10.07 -4.18 7.99
CA PRO A 105 -11.53 -4.29 7.95
C PRO A 105 -12.18 -3.82 9.25
N HIS A 106 -11.60 -4.09 10.42
CA HIS A 106 -12.14 -3.65 11.71
C HIS A 106 -12.01 -2.13 11.94
N LEU A 107 -10.88 -1.52 11.54
CA LEU A 107 -10.77 -0.07 11.56
C LEU A 107 -11.80 0.60 10.65
N TRP A 108 -12.12 -0.02 9.50
CA TRP A 108 -13.15 0.48 8.60
C TRP A 108 -14.56 0.41 9.22
N GLU A 109 -14.86 -0.64 9.98
CA GLU A 109 -16.14 -0.75 10.70
C GLU A 109 -16.33 0.38 11.71
N ASP A 110 -15.29 0.68 12.49
CA ASP A 110 -15.34 1.70 13.54
C ASP A 110 -15.31 3.13 13.01
N TYR A 111 -14.54 3.38 11.94
CA TYR A 111 -14.17 4.74 11.52
C TYR A 111 -14.58 5.10 10.10
N GLY A 112 -14.96 4.14 9.25
CA GLY A 112 -15.18 4.37 7.82
C GLY A 112 -13.96 5.06 7.17
N GLU A 113 -14.19 6.11 6.37
CA GLU A 113 -13.12 6.86 5.72
C GLU A 113 -12.10 7.49 6.70
N LYS A 114 -12.47 7.73 7.97
CA LYS A 114 -11.51 8.24 8.97
C LYS A 114 -10.46 7.21 9.39
N MET A 115 -10.57 5.96 8.94
CA MET A 115 -9.54 4.95 9.13
C MET A 115 -8.20 5.41 8.54
N TRP A 116 -8.20 6.10 7.40
CA TRP A 116 -6.97 6.47 6.68
C TRP A 116 -6.01 7.32 7.53
N GLU A 117 -6.54 8.22 8.35
CA GLU A 117 -5.78 9.07 9.26
C GLU A 117 -5.09 8.27 10.39
N ARG A 118 -5.61 7.07 10.68
CA ARG A 118 -5.19 6.21 11.80
C ARG A 118 -4.18 5.15 11.40
N LEU A 119 -4.09 4.82 10.12
CA LEU A 119 -3.13 3.83 9.63
C LEU A 119 -1.70 4.36 9.74
N ARG A 120 -0.82 3.57 10.35
CA ARG A 120 0.63 3.82 10.40
C ARG A 120 1.37 2.68 9.74
N GLY A 121 1.95 2.94 8.58
CA GLY A 121 2.54 1.89 7.78
C GLY A 121 2.93 2.37 6.39
N GLN A 122 3.52 1.45 5.64
CA GLN A 122 3.64 1.54 4.19
C GLN A 122 2.53 0.68 3.60
N PHE A 123 1.76 1.17 2.63
CA PHE A 123 0.57 0.45 2.18
C PHE A 123 -0.02 0.90 0.85
N ALA A 124 -0.51 -0.09 0.13
CA ALA A 124 -1.53 0.03 -0.90
C ALA A 124 -2.68 -0.90 -0.46
N ILE A 125 -3.86 -0.32 -0.26
CA ILE A 125 -5.06 -1.01 0.23
C ILE A 125 -6.13 -0.99 -0.85
N ALA A 126 -6.80 -2.12 -1.05
CA ALA A 126 -8.09 -2.17 -1.70
C ALA A 126 -9.09 -2.87 -0.79
N LEU A 127 -10.05 -2.11 -0.26
CA LEU A 127 -11.08 -2.58 0.66
C LEU A 127 -12.45 -2.49 0.00
N TRP A 128 -13.23 -3.56 0.06
CA TRP A 128 -14.60 -3.61 -0.40
C TRP A 128 -15.56 -3.74 0.77
N ASP A 129 -16.51 -2.82 0.85
CA ASP A 129 -17.64 -2.84 1.76
C ASP A 129 -18.91 -3.25 1.00
N GLU A 130 -19.40 -4.46 1.26
CA GLU A 130 -20.57 -5.00 0.58
C GLU A 130 -21.86 -4.26 0.97
N ARG A 131 -21.97 -3.83 2.23
CA ARG A 131 -23.17 -3.15 2.75
C ARG A 131 -23.32 -1.77 2.13
N ARG A 132 -22.22 -1.02 2.04
CA ARG A 132 -22.17 0.30 1.40
C ARG A 132 -22.01 0.22 -0.12
N ARG A 133 -21.71 -0.97 -0.66
CA ARG A 133 -21.39 -1.21 -2.07
C ARG A 133 -20.28 -0.27 -2.55
N GLN A 134 -19.20 -0.18 -1.80
CA GLN A 134 -18.13 0.78 -2.05
C GLN A 134 -16.75 0.11 -2.07
N LEU A 135 -15.96 0.43 -3.10
CA LEU A 135 -14.55 0.10 -3.17
C LEU A 135 -13.72 1.30 -2.71
N GLN A 136 -12.80 1.04 -1.81
CA GLN A 136 -11.88 1.99 -1.22
C GLN A 136 -10.46 1.62 -1.65
N LEU A 137 -9.77 2.52 -2.34
CA LEU A 137 -8.35 2.34 -2.70
C LEU A 137 -7.52 3.37 -1.95
N GLY A 138 -6.50 2.98 -1.20
CA GLY A 138 -5.68 3.94 -0.46
C GLY A 138 -4.19 3.67 -0.61
N ARG A 139 -3.39 4.75 -0.61
CA ARG A 139 -1.94 4.68 -0.67
C ARG A 139 -1.32 5.43 0.49
N ASP A 140 -0.25 4.89 1.05
CA ASP A 140 0.42 5.45 2.23
C ASP A 140 0.94 6.88 2.00
N ARG A 141 1.27 7.54 3.12
CA ARG A 141 1.64 8.95 3.21
C ARG A 141 2.76 9.35 2.24
N PHE A 142 3.75 8.48 2.06
CA PHE A 142 4.92 8.75 1.23
C PHE A 142 4.90 8.01 -0.11
N GLY A 143 3.85 7.22 -0.37
CA GLY A 143 3.72 6.44 -1.59
C GLY A 143 4.73 5.29 -1.69
N ILE A 144 5.14 4.70 -0.58
CA ILE A 144 6.13 3.62 -0.55
C ILE A 144 5.60 2.39 -1.31
N ALA A 145 4.35 1.99 -1.02
CA ALA A 145 3.70 0.93 -1.77
C ALA A 145 3.03 1.50 -3.03
N PRO A 146 3.33 0.98 -4.24
CA PRO A 146 2.73 1.49 -5.47
C PRO A 146 1.28 1.01 -5.62
N LEU A 147 0.42 1.91 -6.12
CA LEU A 147 -0.96 1.62 -6.48
C LEU A 147 -1.38 2.43 -7.70
N PHE A 148 -1.49 1.76 -8.83
CA PHE A 148 -1.94 2.34 -10.09
C PHE A 148 -3.41 2.06 -10.31
N TRP A 149 -4.10 2.98 -10.98
CA TRP A 149 -5.49 2.81 -11.36
C TRP A 149 -5.80 3.43 -12.72
N THR A 150 -6.88 2.99 -13.33
CA THR A 150 -7.36 3.50 -14.61
C THR A 150 -8.85 3.27 -14.75
N ARG A 151 -9.53 4.18 -15.45
CA ARG A 151 -10.93 4.00 -15.86
C ARG A 151 -10.96 3.63 -17.33
N GLN A 152 -11.53 2.47 -17.64
CA GLN A 152 -11.74 1.96 -19.00
C GLN A 152 -13.23 1.78 -19.23
N ASN A 153 -13.85 2.74 -19.91
CA ASN A 153 -15.29 2.83 -20.08
C ASN A 153 -16.02 2.85 -18.72
N ASP A 154 -16.80 1.81 -18.48
CA ASP A 154 -17.61 1.56 -17.29
C ASP A 154 -16.86 0.73 -16.23
N TRP A 155 -15.58 0.45 -16.41
CA TRP A 155 -14.76 -0.27 -15.43
C TRP A 155 -13.71 0.64 -14.84
N LEU A 156 -13.47 0.49 -13.54
CA LEU A 156 -12.27 1.00 -12.90
C LEU A 156 -11.39 -0.18 -12.52
N LEU A 157 -10.12 -0.14 -12.91
CA LEU A 157 -9.13 -1.16 -12.64
C LEU A 157 -8.04 -0.57 -11.75
N PHE A 158 -7.45 -1.40 -10.88
CA PHE A 158 -6.29 -1.04 -10.09
C PHE A 158 -5.27 -2.20 -10.02
N ALA A 159 -3.99 -1.87 -9.82
CA ALA A 159 -2.94 -2.85 -9.57
C ALA A 159 -1.71 -2.22 -8.91
N SER A 160 -0.90 -3.01 -8.21
CA SER A 160 0.39 -2.54 -7.66
C SER A 160 1.41 -2.15 -8.73
N GLU A 161 1.29 -2.69 -9.95
CA GLU A 161 2.15 -2.33 -11.08
C GLU A 161 1.32 -2.18 -12.35
N ILE A 162 1.72 -1.27 -13.25
CA ILE A 162 1.03 -1.00 -14.51
C ILE A 162 0.85 -2.29 -15.33
N LYS A 163 1.83 -3.21 -15.33
CA LYS A 163 1.72 -4.49 -16.06
C LYS A 163 0.56 -5.36 -15.59
N GLY A 164 0.15 -5.22 -14.31
CA GLY A 164 -1.08 -5.83 -13.80
C GLY A 164 -2.31 -5.28 -14.51
N LEU A 165 -2.42 -3.95 -14.67
CA LEU A 165 -3.51 -3.32 -15.42
C LEU A 165 -3.54 -3.78 -16.88
N LEU A 166 -2.38 -3.82 -17.56
CA LEU A 166 -2.28 -4.21 -18.96
C LEU A 166 -2.69 -5.68 -19.18
N ALA A 167 -2.31 -6.57 -18.26
CA ALA A 167 -2.64 -8.00 -18.32
C ALA A 167 -4.15 -8.29 -18.25
N SER A 168 -4.97 -7.34 -17.80
CA SER A 168 -6.44 -7.45 -17.87
C SER A 168 -6.94 -7.68 -19.31
N GLY A 169 -6.23 -7.15 -20.31
CA GLY A 169 -6.67 -7.08 -21.70
C GLY A 169 -7.67 -5.96 -21.98
N MET A 170 -7.99 -5.13 -20.98
CA MET A 170 -8.97 -4.04 -21.07
C MET A 170 -8.34 -2.67 -21.27
N VAL A 171 -7.04 -2.55 -20.96
CA VAL A 171 -6.30 -1.29 -21.02
C VAL A 171 -5.53 -1.22 -22.35
N PRO A 172 -5.77 -0.21 -23.21
CA PRO A 172 -5.01 -0.05 -24.43
C PRO A 172 -3.56 0.34 -24.11
N VAL A 173 -2.59 -0.33 -24.72
CA VAL A 173 -1.18 -0.02 -24.53
C VAL A 173 -0.80 1.16 -25.43
N ARG A 174 -0.80 2.37 -24.87
CA ARG A 174 -0.42 3.60 -25.59
C ARG A 174 0.52 4.46 -24.74
N PRO A 175 1.58 5.04 -25.33
CA PRO A 175 2.52 5.88 -24.60
C PRO A 175 1.92 7.26 -24.30
N ASP A 176 1.96 7.70 -23.03
CA ASP A 176 1.69 9.10 -22.68
C ASP A 176 3.00 9.89 -22.84
N ARG A 177 3.07 10.71 -23.90
CA ARG A 177 4.28 11.47 -24.22
C ARG A 177 4.70 12.44 -23.10
N ARG A 178 3.75 13.00 -22.34
CA ARG A 178 4.07 13.89 -21.21
C ARG A 178 4.56 13.07 -20.01
N GLY A 179 4.01 11.89 -19.79
CA GLY A 179 4.51 10.96 -18.79
C GLY A 179 5.95 10.51 -19.06
N ILE A 180 6.28 10.26 -20.33
CA ILE A 180 7.65 9.96 -20.77
C ILE A 180 8.57 11.17 -20.57
N ASP A 181 8.11 12.38 -20.91
CA ASP A 181 8.84 13.62 -20.68
C ASP A 181 9.19 13.84 -19.20
N HIS A 182 8.27 13.50 -18.27
CA HIS A 182 8.55 13.54 -16.84
C HIS A 182 9.73 12.64 -16.44
N VAL A 183 9.84 11.42 -17.02
CA VAL A 183 10.95 10.51 -16.72
C VAL A 183 12.29 11.13 -17.09
N PHE A 184 12.38 11.73 -18.28
CA PHE A 184 13.61 12.37 -18.74
C PHE A 184 13.90 13.69 -18.02
N THR A 185 12.88 14.36 -17.47
CA THR A 185 13.04 15.61 -16.73
C THR A 185 13.46 15.38 -15.27
N PHE A 186 12.82 14.43 -14.59
CA PHE A 186 12.99 14.23 -13.14
C PHE A 186 13.81 12.98 -12.78
N SER A 187 14.26 12.19 -13.77
CA SER A 187 14.88 10.87 -13.59
C SER A 187 14.00 9.88 -12.81
N ALA A 188 12.70 10.16 -12.70
CA ALA A 188 11.69 9.39 -11.99
C ALA A 188 10.29 9.72 -12.54
N VAL A 189 9.29 8.91 -12.18
CA VAL A 189 7.87 9.22 -12.43
C VAL A 189 7.28 9.77 -11.14
N PRO A 190 7.16 11.11 -10.96
CA PRO A 190 6.67 11.70 -9.71
C PRO A 190 5.18 11.41 -9.44
N GLY A 191 4.44 10.91 -10.43
CA GLY A 191 2.99 10.76 -10.36
C GLY A 191 2.25 12.11 -10.41
N PRO A 192 0.91 12.12 -10.39
CA PRO A 192 0.05 10.95 -10.61
C PRO A 192 0.07 10.47 -12.08
N ARG A 193 0.56 11.28 -13.03
CA ARG A 193 0.70 10.89 -14.45
C ARG A 193 1.77 9.80 -14.61
N THR A 194 1.50 8.82 -15.47
CA THR A 194 2.44 7.75 -15.83
C THR A 194 2.83 7.81 -17.31
N CYS A 195 3.75 6.94 -17.74
CA CYS A 195 4.14 6.79 -19.15
C CYS A 195 3.07 6.11 -20.04
N PHE A 196 1.92 5.73 -19.48
CA PHE A 196 0.85 5.03 -20.20
C PHE A 196 -0.42 5.89 -20.19
N GLU A 197 -1.00 6.13 -21.36
CA GLU A 197 -2.21 6.96 -21.49
C GLU A 197 -3.36 6.40 -20.62
N GLY A 198 -3.98 7.28 -19.83
CA GLY A 198 -5.11 6.93 -18.99
C GLY A 198 -4.78 6.10 -17.74
N VAL A 199 -3.51 5.76 -17.49
CA VAL A 199 -3.06 5.09 -16.27
C VAL A 199 -2.49 6.13 -15.31
N GLN A 200 -3.00 6.13 -14.09
CA GLN A 200 -2.61 7.05 -13.02
C GLN A 200 -1.98 6.27 -11.87
N LEU A 201 -0.96 6.85 -11.25
CA LEU A 201 -0.45 6.43 -9.97
C LEU A 201 -1.24 7.19 -8.89
N LEU A 202 -1.85 6.48 -7.93
CA LEU A 202 -2.60 7.13 -6.85
C LEU A 202 -1.66 8.02 -6.05
N THR A 203 -2.08 9.26 -5.79
CA THR A 203 -1.28 10.26 -5.08
C THR A 203 -0.91 9.76 -3.67
N PRO A 204 0.33 9.94 -3.18
CA PRO A 204 0.68 9.65 -1.79
C PRO A 204 -0.26 10.34 -0.80
N GLY A 205 -0.60 9.69 0.31
CA GLY A 205 -1.49 10.26 1.32
C GLY A 205 -2.95 10.45 0.86
N HIS A 206 -3.36 9.81 -0.24
CA HIS A 206 -4.71 9.89 -0.78
C HIS A 206 -5.42 8.53 -0.82
N PHE A 207 -6.74 8.60 -0.88
CA PHE A 207 -7.61 7.47 -1.16
C PHE A 207 -8.66 7.80 -2.24
N LEU A 208 -9.15 6.78 -2.93
CA LEU A 208 -10.27 6.81 -3.84
C LEU A 208 -11.47 6.10 -3.23
N SER A 209 -12.57 6.83 -3.08
CA SER A 209 -13.90 6.30 -2.76
C SER A 209 -14.65 6.05 -4.06
N ILE A 210 -14.97 4.78 -4.34
CA ILE A 210 -15.61 4.35 -5.59
C ILE A 210 -16.93 3.67 -5.29
N SER A 211 -18.02 4.31 -5.72
CA SER A 211 -19.37 3.79 -5.62
C SER A 211 -19.93 3.56 -7.02
N PRO A 212 -20.28 2.32 -7.41
CA PRO A 212 -20.89 2.05 -8.70
C PRO A 212 -22.31 2.62 -8.73
N ALA A 213 -22.84 2.80 -9.94
CA ALA A 213 -24.24 3.14 -10.12
C ALA A 213 -25.13 2.06 -9.50
N ASN A 214 -26.28 2.46 -8.97
CA ASN A 214 -27.26 1.55 -8.40
C ASN A 214 -28.62 1.68 -9.09
N GLY A 215 -29.47 0.66 -8.92
CA GLY A 215 -30.80 0.61 -9.54
C GLY A 215 -31.77 1.71 -9.07
N ASN A 216 -31.36 2.55 -8.12
CA ASN A 216 -32.16 3.65 -7.59
C ASN A 216 -31.91 4.98 -8.34
N GLY A 217 -31.18 4.94 -9.46
CA GLY A 217 -30.93 6.11 -10.31
C GLY A 217 -29.71 6.94 -9.93
N ALA A 218 -28.93 6.53 -8.92
CA ALA A 218 -27.65 7.18 -8.61
C ALA A 218 -26.58 6.79 -9.63
N SER A 219 -25.90 7.79 -10.20
CA SER A 219 -24.75 7.57 -11.08
C SER A 219 -23.54 7.07 -10.31
N ALA A 220 -22.60 6.43 -11.01
CA ALA A 220 -21.32 6.06 -10.44
C ALA A 220 -20.56 7.29 -9.93
N ALA A 221 -19.92 7.16 -8.78
CA ALA A 221 -19.12 8.20 -8.14
C ALA A 221 -17.70 7.70 -7.87
N VAL A 222 -16.70 8.52 -8.21
CA VAL A 222 -15.29 8.27 -7.94
C VAL A 222 -14.71 9.56 -7.37
N HIS A 223 -14.25 9.52 -6.13
CA HIS A 223 -13.73 10.68 -5.42
C HIS A 223 -12.35 10.39 -4.87
N GLU A 224 -11.37 11.19 -5.27
CA GLU A 224 -10.03 11.19 -4.67
C GLU A 224 -9.99 12.22 -3.54
N ARG A 225 -9.47 11.83 -2.37
CA ARG A 225 -9.34 12.70 -1.20
C ARG A 225 -7.99 12.47 -0.52
N ALA A 226 -7.35 13.56 -0.11
CA ALA A 226 -6.22 13.51 0.80
C ALA A 226 -6.70 13.12 2.21
N PHE A 227 -5.97 12.23 2.86
CA PHE A 227 -6.06 12.00 4.31
C PHE A 227 -4.79 12.47 5.04
N TRP A 228 -3.73 12.73 4.28
CA TRP A 228 -2.47 13.25 4.79
C TRP A 228 -1.76 14.05 3.70
N GLU A 229 -1.22 15.19 4.08
CA GLU A 229 -0.34 16.01 3.26
C GLU A 229 0.90 16.35 4.06
N MET A 230 2.04 16.46 3.38
CA MET A 230 3.27 16.87 4.03
C MET A 230 3.20 18.37 4.28
N ASP A 231 3.33 18.75 5.55
CA ASP A 231 3.27 20.13 6.01
C ASP A 231 4.60 20.48 6.70
N PHE A 232 5.23 21.55 6.26
CA PHE A 232 6.49 22.05 6.80
C PHE A 232 6.29 23.49 7.29
N PRO A 233 6.94 23.88 8.40
CA PRO A 233 6.91 25.27 8.83
C PRO A 233 7.49 26.18 7.74
N ASP A 234 6.88 27.36 7.59
CA ASP A 234 7.45 28.45 6.80
C ASP A 234 8.82 28.86 7.35
N GLN A 235 9.66 29.44 6.49
CA GLN A 235 10.99 29.91 6.88
C GLN A 235 10.92 30.84 8.10
N GLY A 236 11.63 30.48 9.17
CA GLY A 236 11.64 31.21 10.43
C GLY A 236 10.57 30.79 11.45
N ALA A 237 9.64 29.91 11.07
CA ALA A 237 8.69 29.27 11.97
C ALA A 237 9.16 27.87 12.44
N GLU A 238 10.42 27.51 12.17
CA GLU A 238 10.95 26.21 12.56
C GLU A 238 11.10 26.11 14.09
N GLU A 239 10.73 24.96 14.66
CA GLU A 239 11.03 24.68 16.07
C GLU A 239 12.54 24.47 16.23
N ARG A 240 13.24 25.49 16.71
CA ARG A 240 14.69 25.40 16.98
C ARG A 240 15.01 24.79 18.33
N GLY A 241 13.99 24.63 19.20
CA GLY A 241 14.15 24.25 20.60
C GLY A 241 14.99 25.27 21.38
N GLU A 242 14.81 25.35 22.70
CA GLU A 242 15.72 26.17 23.53
C GLU A 242 17.07 25.45 23.76
N ASN A 243 17.09 24.13 23.61
CA ASN A 243 18.26 23.27 23.85
C ASN A 243 18.43 22.26 22.70
N PRO A 244 19.49 22.39 21.88
CA PRO A 244 19.77 21.46 20.79
C PRO A 244 19.90 19.99 21.22
N ASN A 245 20.39 19.72 22.44
CA ASN A 245 20.56 18.35 22.93
C ASN A 245 19.21 17.64 23.08
N ARG A 246 18.16 18.38 23.47
CA ARG A 246 16.81 17.81 23.57
C ARG A 246 16.28 17.37 22.21
N LEU A 247 16.54 18.16 21.16
CA LEU A 247 16.13 17.78 19.80
C LEU A 247 16.85 16.52 19.31
N VAL A 248 18.13 16.37 19.68
CA VAL A 248 18.89 15.15 19.39
C VAL A 248 18.32 13.95 20.12
N ASP A 249 18.01 14.08 21.42
CA ASP A 249 17.43 13.00 22.22
C ASP A 249 16.03 12.59 21.70
N ASP A 250 15.20 13.57 21.35
CA ASP A 250 13.86 13.36 20.79
C ASP A 250 13.96 12.65 19.41
N PHE A 251 14.90 13.08 18.56
CA PHE A 251 15.15 12.42 17.27
C PHE A 251 15.68 11.00 17.43
N GLU A 252 16.64 10.75 18.31
CA GLU A 252 17.16 9.39 18.57
C GLU A 252 16.04 8.48 19.05
N THR A 253 15.19 8.97 19.96
CA THR A 253 14.04 8.21 20.48
C THR A 253 13.07 7.84 19.36
N LEU A 254 12.68 8.81 18.52
CA LEU A 254 11.77 8.58 17.40
C LEU A 254 12.36 7.64 16.34
N LEU A 255 13.64 7.81 16.01
CA LEU A 255 14.32 6.98 15.02
C LEU A 255 14.49 5.54 15.53
N LEU A 256 14.86 5.36 16.80
CA LEU A 256 14.96 4.04 17.43
C LEU A 256 13.60 3.33 17.41
N GLN A 257 12.52 4.02 17.78
CA GLN A 257 11.17 3.47 17.73
C GLN A 257 10.77 3.09 16.29
N ALA A 258 11.05 3.96 15.32
CA ALA A 258 10.74 3.69 13.91
C ALA A 258 11.46 2.44 13.38
N VAL A 259 12.71 2.21 13.81
CA VAL A 259 13.48 1.00 13.47
C VAL A 259 12.90 -0.22 14.21
N GLU A 260 12.60 -0.12 15.49
CA GLU A 260 12.04 -1.21 16.29
C GLU A 260 10.72 -1.73 15.70
N GLU A 261 9.81 -0.83 15.33
CA GLU A 261 8.53 -1.19 14.72
C GLU A 261 8.71 -1.91 13.37
N ARG A 262 9.72 -1.54 12.58
CA ARG A 262 10.05 -2.14 11.27
C ARG A 262 10.83 -3.45 11.38
N LEU A 263 11.24 -3.85 12.58
CA LEU A 263 11.90 -5.12 12.86
C LEU A 263 10.94 -6.24 13.26
N ARG A 264 9.62 -5.95 13.28
CA ARG A 264 8.53 -6.88 13.54
C ARG A 264 8.26 -7.73 12.28
N ALA A 265 8.83 -8.93 12.22
CA ALA A 265 8.62 -9.88 11.12
C ALA A 265 8.73 -11.32 11.65
N ASP A 266 7.99 -12.26 11.02
CA ASP A 266 8.07 -13.71 11.33
C ASP A 266 9.22 -14.41 10.58
N VAL A 267 9.94 -13.66 9.75
CA VAL A 267 11.05 -14.12 8.91
C VAL A 267 12.33 -13.35 9.23
N PRO A 268 13.52 -13.88 8.89
CA PRO A 268 14.78 -13.16 9.07
C PRO A 268 14.77 -11.80 8.38
N VAL A 269 15.14 -10.75 9.12
CA VAL A 269 15.33 -9.40 8.58
C VAL A 269 16.78 -9.24 8.17
N GLY A 270 17.01 -8.59 7.03
CA GLY A 270 18.32 -8.15 6.55
C GLY A 270 18.35 -6.64 6.34
N SER A 271 19.52 -6.07 6.07
CA SER A 271 19.66 -4.64 5.77
C SER A 271 20.55 -4.38 4.55
N TYR A 272 20.23 -3.34 3.79
CA TYR A 272 21.15 -2.84 2.76
C TYR A 272 22.18 -1.91 3.41
N LEU A 273 23.46 -2.12 3.10
CA LEU A 273 24.55 -1.31 3.65
C LEU A 273 25.34 -0.70 2.50
N SER A 274 25.18 0.59 2.26
CA SER A 274 25.98 1.34 1.28
C SER A 274 27.31 1.84 1.84
N GLY A 275 27.46 1.88 3.18
CA GLY A 275 28.57 2.58 3.85
C GLY A 275 28.32 4.07 4.05
N GLY A 276 27.26 4.61 3.47
CA GLY A 276 26.75 5.96 3.75
C GLY A 276 26.16 6.06 5.16
N VAL A 277 25.99 7.31 5.63
CA VAL A 277 25.53 7.60 7.00
C VAL A 277 24.14 7.02 7.28
N ASP A 278 23.20 7.09 6.33
CA ASP A 278 21.82 6.67 6.53
C ASP A 278 21.70 5.16 6.74
N SER A 279 22.23 4.38 5.79
CA SER A 279 22.18 2.91 5.85
C SER A 279 22.97 2.36 7.04
N SER A 280 24.10 2.98 7.37
CA SER A 280 24.92 2.63 8.53
C SER A 280 24.21 2.94 9.85
N MET A 281 23.50 4.07 9.94
CA MET A 281 22.73 4.45 11.13
C MET A 281 21.58 3.47 11.37
N ILE A 282 20.78 3.17 10.34
CA ILE A 282 19.68 2.21 10.44
C ILE A 282 20.19 0.83 10.86
N LEU A 283 21.30 0.36 10.27
CA LEU A 283 21.93 -0.90 10.67
C LEU A 283 22.40 -0.89 12.12
N ALA A 284 23.06 0.18 12.56
CA ALA A 284 23.57 0.29 13.93
C ALA A 284 22.43 0.23 14.96
N LEU A 285 21.34 0.95 14.72
CA LEU A 285 20.15 0.93 15.57
C LEU A 285 19.47 -0.45 15.55
N ALA A 286 19.38 -1.09 14.38
CA ALA A 286 18.78 -2.41 14.28
C ALA A 286 19.60 -3.48 15.03
N CYS A 287 20.93 -3.44 14.95
CA CYS A 287 21.82 -4.30 15.74
C CYS A 287 21.72 -4.00 17.24
N LYS A 288 21.63 -2.73 17.65
CA LYS A 288 21.42 -2.32 19.05
C LYS A 288 20.13 -2.94 19.63
N LEU A 289 19.06 -2.98 18.84
CA LEU A 289 17.76 -3.53 19.23
C LEU A 289 17.70 -5.06 19.23
N LYS A 290 18.24 -5.71 18.19
CA LYS A 290 18.18 -7.18 18.08
C LYS A 290 19.20 -7.87 18.99
N GLY A 291 20.40 -7.30 19.14
CA GLY A 291 21.54 -7.93 19.82
C GLY A 291 22.54 -8.58 18.84
N PRO A 292 22.21 -9.67 18.12
CA PRO A 292 23.12 -10.29 17.17
C PRO A 292 23.20 -9.47 15.88
N ALA A 293 24.29 -9.68 15.14
CA ALA A 293 24.49 -9.06 13.84
C ALA A 293 23.40 -9.47 12.85
N ILE A 294 22.89 -8.48 12.12
CA ILE A 294 21.92 -8.68 11.02
C ILE A 294 22.70 -8.91 9.73
N ASN A 295 22.20 -9.79 8.86
CA ASN A 295 22.78 -10.00 7.54
C ASN A 295 22.69 -8.71 6.72
N THR A 296 23.82 -8.27 6.18
CA THR A 296 23.94 -7.05 5.36
C THR A 296 24.29 -7.37 3.93
N TYR A 297 23.78 -6.55 3.02
CA TYR A 297 24.00 -6.72 1.59
C TYR A 297 24.42 -5.38 0.97
N THR A 298 25.51 -5.41 0.21
CA THR A 298 26.06 -4.27 -0.53
C THR A 298 26.18 -4.67 -1.99
N VAL A 299 25.78 -3.78 -2.89
CA VAL A 299 26.04 -3.92 -4.33
C VAL A 299 27.16 -2.95 -4.68
N ARG A 300 28.07 -3.40 -5.55
CA ARG A 300 29.18 -2.60 -6.04
C ARG A 300 29.21 -2.65 -7.56
N VAL A 301 29.47 -1.53 -8.20
CA VAL A 301 29.75 -1.46 -9.63
C VAL A 301 31.26 -1.43 -9.83
N HIS A 302 31.79 -2.23 -10.76
CA HIS A 302 33.24 -2.31 -10.95
C HIS A 302 33.85 -1.07 -11.64
N GLU A 303 33.00 -0.21 -12.21
CA GLU A 303 33.36 1.03 -12.90
C GLU A 303 33.32 2.19 -11.90
N PRO A 304 34.47 2.75 -11.47
CA PRO A 304 34.53 3.73 -10.38
C PRO A 304 33.72 5.02 -10.61
N GLU A 305 33.45 5.37 -11.87
CA GLU A 305 32.65 6.55 -12.24
C GLU A 305 31.14 6.34 -11.99
N LEU A 306 30.72 5.09 -11.80
CA LEU A 306 29.33 4.68 -11.57
C LEU A 306 29.12 4.06 -10.18
N ASP A 307 30.18 3.94 -9.37
CA ASP A 307 30.18 3.34 -8.02
C ASP A 307 30.14 4.48 -6.99
N GLU A 308 28.97 4.72 -6.40
CA GLU A 308 28.73 5.70 -5.32
C GLU A 308 29.06 5.11 -3.93
#